data_AF-A0A931HN82-F1
#
_entry.id   AF-A0A931HN82-F1
#
_cell.length_a   1.000
_cell.length_b   1.000
_cell.length_c   1.000
_cell.angle_alpha   90.00
_cell.angle_beta   90.00
_cell.angle_gamma   90.00
#
_symmetry.space_group_name_H-M   'P 1'
#
loop_
_entity.id
_entity.type
_entity.pdbx_description
1 polymer ?
#
loop_
_entity_poly.entity_id
_entity_poly.type
_entity_poly.pdbx_seq_one_letter_code
_entity_poly.pdbx_strand_id
1 'polypeptide(L)'
;MSISRRELFRYAAIGSGAVWLSAVTAPGVAQGREVLGTIVDYSADVPSPQSIRAAGHIGAIRYVSDRRPGAEWMLAKPLTEDEATDLTDSGLEVVSCYQFGKADTADWRGGFDAGVEHATRGLELHRAAGGPDDRPIYASIDDNPTPLEFATLIAPYLLGWQSVVGRENTGVYANSPTIDLAVVAQLGSFYWQHDWGTPKGYVHPLANLHQIPGQRTIDGIGIDVNHVLTEDYGQWSLSAG
;
A
#
# COMPACT_ATOMS: atom_id res chain seq x y z
N MET A 1 -1.21 10.17 -42.44
CA MET A 1 -0.67 8.87 -41.96
C MET A 1 0.84 9.04 -41.91
N SER A 2 1.58 8.89 -40.82
CA SER A 2 1.37 8.47 -39.44
C SER A 2 2.44 9.18 -38.61
N ILE A 3 2.08 9.93 -37.57
CA ILE A 3 3.06 10.50 -36.64
C ILE A 3 3.48 9.37 -35.69
N SER A 4 4.76 9.06 -35.68
CA SER A 4 5.39 8.01 -34.88
C SER A 4 5.55 8.47 -33.43
N ARG A 5 5.26 7.57 -32.47
CA ARG A 5 5.31 7.78 -31.00
C ARG A 5 6.70 8.19 -30.46
N ARG A 6 7.73 8.28 -31.30
CA ARG A 6 9.10 8.63 -30.92
C ARG A 6 9.47 10.12 -31.03
N GLU A 7 8.56 10.98 -31.50
CA GLU A 7 8.80 12.44 -31.58
C GLU A 7 8.04 13.29 -30.54
N LEU A 8 7.29 12.66 -29.62
CA LEU A 8 6.52 13.38 -28.59
C LEU A 8 7.32 13.71 -27.31
N PHE A 9 8.62 13.37 -27.24
CA PHE A 9 9.46 13.57 -26.04
C PHE A 9 10.46 14.73 -26.12
N ARG A 10 10.27 15.67 -27.04
CA ARG A 10 11.03 16.93 -27.04
C ARG A 10 10.04 18.08 -27.10
N TYR A 11 10.26 19.07 -26.23
CA TYR A 11 9.50 20.31 -26.03
C TYR A 11 8.43 20.30 -24.93
N ALA A 12 8.87 20.42 -23.67
CA ALA A 12 8.21 21.28 -22.68
C ALA A 12 9.17 21.61 -21.53
N ALA A 13 10.28 22.28 -21.86
CA ALA A 13 10.96 23.16 -20.91
C ALA A 13 10.88 24.56 -21.51
N ILE A 14 10.08 25.43 -20.90
CA ILE A 14 10.25 26.88 -20.75
C ILE A 14 8.94 27.45 -20.16
N GLY A 15 9.03 27.93 -18.92
CA GLY A 15 8.39 29.17 -18.46
C GLY A 15 6.90 29.13 -18.13
N SER A 16 6.57 29.11 -16.84
CA SER A 16 5.89 30.21 -16.12
C SER A 16 5.56 29.74 -14.69
N GLY A 17 5.76 30.62 -13.70
CA GLY A 17 5.50 30.32 -12.29
C GLY A 17 4.05 29.93 -12.08
N ALA A 18 3.81 28.64 -11.83
CA ALA A 18 2.55 28.16 -11.31
C ALA A 18 2.64 28.21 -9.78
N VAL A 19 1.89 29.12 -9.19
CA VAL A 19 1.47 28.97 -7.80
C VAL A 19 0.70 27.65 -7.73
N TRP A 20 1.30 26.63 -7.11
CA TRP A 20 0.60 25.41 -6.75
C TRP A 20 -0.40 25.78 -5.66
N LEU A 21 -1.61 26.16 -6.06
CA LEU A 21 -2.76 26.02 -5.18
C LEU A 21 -2.95 24.51 -5.00
N SER A 22 -2.38 23.97 -3.92
CA SER A 22 -2.82 22.70 -3.36
C SER A 22 -4.29 22.87 -3.03
N ALA A 23 -5.17 22.44 -3.93
CA ALA A 23 -6.57 22.27 -3.60
C ALA A 23 -6.60 21.20 -2.52
N VAL A 24 -6.73 21.62 -1.26
CA VAL A 24 -7.10 20.74 -0.16
C VAL A 24 -8.48 20.20 -0.54
N THR A 25 -8.49 19.03 -1.19
CA THR A 25 -9.74 18.31 -1.42
C THR A 25 -10.24 17.91 -0.05
N ALA A 26 -11.32 18.55 0.40
CA ALA A 26 -12.05 18.10 1.57
C ALA A 26 -12.34 16.59 1.42
N PRO A 27 -12.32 15.82 2.52
CA PRO A 27 -12.52 14.38 2.44
C PRO A 27 -13.84 14.08 1.70
N GLY A 28 -13.73 13.30 0.62
CA GLY A 28 -14.87 12.94 -0.20
C GLY A 28 -15.74 11.87 0.46
N VAL A 29 -16.82 11.49 -0.22
CA VAL A 29 -17.61 10.31 0.13
C VAL A 29 -17.23 9.18 -0.83
N ALA A 30 -16.81 8.04 -0.28
CA ALA A 30 -16.53 6.82 -1.04
C ALA A 30 -17.67 5.81 -0.82
N GLN A 31 -18.56 5.67 -1.80
CA GLN A 31 -19.79 4.83 -1.68
C GLN A 31 -20.60 5.03 -0.38
N GLY A 32 -20.80 6.28 0.03
CA GLY A 32 -21.56 6.61 1.24
C GLY A 32 -20.76 6.54 2.54
N ARG A 33 -19.49 6.12 2.50
CA ARG A 33 -18.55 6.18 3.63
C ARG A 33 -17.79 7.50 3.60
N GLU A 34 -17.63 8.09 4.77
CA GLU A 34 -16.74 9.23 4.96
C GLU A 34 -15.29 8.79 4.73
N VAL A 35 -14.57 9.53 3.90
CA VAL A 35 -13.11 9.41 3.83
C VAL A 35 -12.53 10.20 5.00
N LEU A 36 -11.69 9.61 5.83
CA LEU A 36 -11.14 10.28 7.01
C LEU A 36 -9.86 11.08 6.70
N GLY A 37 -9.26 10.81 5.54
CA GLY A 37 -8.05 11.45 5.06
C GLY A 37 -7.43 10.68 3.90
N THR A 38 -6.24 11.10 3.50
CA THR A 38 -5.46 10.40 2.47
C THR A 38 -4.09 9.99 3.01
N ILE A 39 -3.67 8.78 2.65
CA ILE A 39 -2.37 8.22 3.00
C ILE A 39 -1.65 7.79 1.70
N VAL A 40 -0.34 7.98 1.61
CA VAL A 40 0.41 7.70 0.37
C VAL A 40 1.22 6.43 0.45
N ASP A 41 1.44 5.78 -0.68
CA ASP A 41 2.45 4.72 -0.80
C ASP A 41 3.43 5.02 -1.93
N TYR A 42 4.68 4.60 -1.75
CA TYR A 42 5.78 4.91 -2.67
C TYR A 42 6.93 3.92 -2.53
N SER A 43 7.58 3.64 -3.67
CA SER A 43 8.69 2.69 -3.74
C SER A 43 9.98 3.25 -4.34
N ALA A 44 9.89 4.27 -5.21
CA ALA A 44 11.02 4.73 -6.00
C ALA A 44 12.09 5.44 -5.16
N ASP A 45 11.66 6.31 -4.26
CA ASP A 45 12.50 7.08 -3.34
C ASP A 45 11.63 7.59 -2.17
N VAL A 46 12.23 8.26 -1.18
CA VAL A 46 11.54 8.71 0.04
C VAL A 46 11.24 10.22 -0.05
N PRO A 47 9.96 10.64 -0.20
CA PRO A 47 9.59 12.05 -0.11
C PRO A 47 9.78 12.58 1.31
N SER A 48 10.06 13.87 1.44
CA SER A 48 10.20 14.46 2.78
C SER A 48 8.86 14.42 3.54
N PRO A 49 8.86 14.14 4.85
CA PRO A 49 7.64 14.17 5.68
C PRO A 49 6.90 15.51 5.58
N GLN A 50 7.63 16.62 5.50
CA GLN A 50 7.04 17.95 5.39
C GLN A 50 6.31 18.13 4.06
N SER A 51 6.84 17.61 2.95
CA SER A 51 6.16 17.64 1.66
C SER A 51 4.93 16.73 1.63
N ILE A 52 4.99 15.54 2.26
CA ILE A 52 3.82 14.65 2.39
C ILE A 52 2.67 15.38 3.12
N ARG A 53 2.99 16.03 4.24
CA ARG A 53 2.02 16.81 5.03
C ARG A 53 1.52 18.05 4.26
N ALA A 54 2.41 18.76 3.57
CA ALA A 54 2.04 19.94 2.77
C ALA A 54 1.16 19.59 1.56
N ALA A 55 1.26 18.36 1.04
CA ALA A 55 0.37 17.81 0.04
C ALA A 55 -1.02 17.42 0.61
N GLY A 56 -1.22 17.49 1.93
CA GLY A 56 -2.48 17.23 2.60
C GLY A 56 -2.70 15.77 2.99
N HIS A 57 -1.65 14.94 2.93
CA HIS A 57 -1.71 13.55 3.36
C HIS A 57 -1.43 13.43 4.86
N ILE A 58 -2.09 12.46 5.49
CA ILE A 58 -2.03 12.23 6.94
C ILE A 58 -1.01 11.17 7.34
N GLY A 59 -0.36 10.52 6.37
CA GLY A 59 0.60 9.45 6.64
C GLY A 59 1.20 8.83 5.38
N ALA A 60 1.89 7.71 5.58
CA ALA A 60 2.33 6.83 4.52
C ALA A 60 2.14 5.32 4.84
N ILE A 61 1.75 4.55 3.82
CA ILE A 61 1.83 3.09 3.81
C ILE A 61 3.21 2.73 3.26
N ARG A 62 4.00 1.99 4.04
CA ARG A 62 5.43 1.81 3.82
C ARG A 62 5.82 0.35 3.74
N TYR A 63 6.76 0.06 2.84
CA TYR A 63 7.14 -1.29 2.47
C TYR A 63 8.13 -1.88 3.48
N VAL A 64 7.69 -2.88 4.25
CA VAL A 64 8.56 -3.73 5.07
C VAL A 64 9.03 -4.93 4.25
N SER A 65 9.55 -4.68 3.05
CA SER A 65 9.97 -5.70 2.08
C SER A 65 11.26 -5.31 1.38
N ASP A 66 12.07 -6.30 0.98
CA ASP A 66 13.30 -6.07 0.24
C ASP A 66 13.05 -5.67 -1.22
N ARG A 67 14.10 -5.18 -1.89
CA ARG A 67 14.09 -4.95 -3.34
C ARG A 67 14.28 -6.28 -4.05
N ARG A 68 13.35 -6.65 -4.92
CA ARG A 68 13.51 -7.82 -5.79
C ARG A 68 14.59 -7.60 -6.87
N PRO A 69 15.17 -8.68 -7.43
CA PRO A 69 16.11 -8.58 -8.55
C PRO A 69 15.53 -7.78 -9.73
N GLY A 70 16.34 -6.85 -10.28
CA GLY A 70 15.93 -5.98 -11.38
C GLY A 70 15.07 -4.78 -10.96
N ALA A 71 14.83 -4.60 -9.66
CA ALA A 71 14.12 -3.47 -9.08
C ALA A 71 14.96 -2.70 -8.05
N GLU A 72 16.28 -2.65 -8.24
CA GLU A 72 17.23 -1.99 -7.35
C GLU A 72 16.95 -0.49 -7.21
N TRP A 73 16.24 0.08 -8.19
CA TRP A 73 15.74 1.47 -8.21
C TRP A 73 14.66 1.75 -7.16
N MET A 74 14.09 0.74 -6.51
CA MET A 74 13.09 0.93 -5.45
C MET A 74 13.75 1.37 -4.14
N LEU A 75 14.30 2.59 -4.10
CA LEU A 75 15.15 3.06 -3.00
C LEU A 75 14.42 3.12 -1.66
N ALA A 76 13.10 3.31 -1.68
CA ALA A 76 12.23 3.35 -0.51
C ALA A 76 11.81 1.95 -0.01
N LYS A 77 12.51 0.89 -0.40
CA LYS A 77 12.34 -0.47 0.13
C LYS A 77 13.64 -0.98 0.76
N PRO A 78 13.65 -1.45 2.02
CA PRO A 78 12.56 -1.38 3.00
C PRO A 78 12.42 0.01 3.66
N LEU A 79 11.32 0.23 4.39
CA LEU A 79 11.19 1.27 5.42
C LEU A 79 12.33 1.12 6.43
N THR A 80 12.92 2.24 6.86
CA THR A 80 13.95 2.28 7.92
C THR A 80 13.41 2.91 9.19
N GLU A 81 14.10 2.69 10.32
CA GLU A 81 13.79 3.32 11.60
C GLU A 81 13.90 4.86 11.53
N ASP A 82 14.94 5.37 10.85
CA ASP A 82 15.12 6.82 10.63
C ASP A 82 13.92 7.41 9.85
N GLU A 83 13.49 6.74 8.77
CA GLU A 83 12.33 7.20 7.98
C GLU A 83 11.04 7.15 8.81
N ALA A 84 10.81 6.07 9.58
CA ALA A 84 9.64 5.95 10.44
C ALA A 84 9.61 7.04 11.52
N THR A 85 10.76 7.33 12.13
CA THR A 85 10.92 8.40 13.11
C THR A 85 10.64 9.76 12.48
N ASP A 86 11.22 10.06 11.32
CA ASP A 86 11.02 11.32 10.60
C ASP A 86 9.53 11.55 10.22
N LEU A 87 8.83 10.50 9.81
CA LEU A 87 7.39 10.53 9.54
C LEU A 87 6.60 10.84 10.82
N THR A 88 6.81 10.06 11.87
CA THR A 88 6.06 10.18 13.13
C THR A 88 6.32 11.51 13.86
N ASP A 89 7.57 11.98 13.91
CA ASP A 89 7.94 13.29 14.48
C ASP A 89 7.30 14.45 13.70
N SER A 90 6.98 14.25 12.42
CA SER A 90 6.27 15.21 11.58
C SER A 90 4.74 15.16 11.76
N GLY A 91 4.24 14.27 12.63
CA GLY A 91 2.82 14.03 12.89
C GLY A 91 2.13 13.24 11.78
N LEU A 92 2.88 12.43 11.03
CA LEU A 92 2.35 11.53 10.00
C LEU A 92 2.20 10.11 10.53
N GLU A 93 1.13 9.46 10.09
CA GLU A 93 0.85 8.07 10.39
C GLU A 93 1.70 7.11 9.55
N VAL A 94 2.05 5.97 10.12
CA VAL A 94 2.80 4.89 9.44
C VAL A 94 1.95 3.63 9.44
N VAL A 95 1.85 2.98 8.28
CA VAL A 95 1.19 1.68 8.10
C VAL A 95 2.14 0.76 7.35
N SER A 96 2.25 -0.51 7.76
CA SER A 96 3.15 -1.47 7.09
C SER A 96 2.45 -2.20 5.95
N CYS A 97 3.13 -2.35 4.82
CA CYS A 97 2.75 -3.28 3.76
C CYS A 97 3.94 -4.13 3.30
N TYR A 98 3.66 -5.29 2.70
CA TYR A 98 4.67 -6.18 2.18
C TYR A 98 4.39 -6.53 0.72
N GLN A 99 5.38 -6.32 -0.14
CA GLN A 99 5.41 -6.82 -1.50
C GLN A 99 6.85 -6.95 -1.97
N PHE A 100 7.31 -8.18 -2.19
CA PHE A 100 8.65 -8.43 -2.74
C PHE A 100 8.57 -8.56 -4.27
N GLY A 101 7.92 -9.61 -4.73
CA GLY A 101 7.75 -10.00 -6.13
C GLY A 101 6.65 -9.25 -6.87
N LYS A 102 6.48 -9.60 -8.16
CA LYS A 102 5.41 -9.04 -9.01
C LYS A 102 5.10 -9.98 -10.19
N ALA A 103 3.83 -10.09 -10.57
CA ALA A 103 3.37 -10.89 -11.72
C ALA A 103 3.84 -12.36 -11.66
N ASP A 104 4.76 -12.78 -12.54
CA ASP A 104 5.26 -14.15 -12.59
C ASP A 104 6.01 -14.56 -11.31
N THR A 105 6.52 -13.57 -10.56
CA THR A 105 7.18 -13.79 -9.26
C THR A 105 6.33 -13.33 -8.08
N ALA A 106 5.02 -13.13 -8.26
CA ALA A 106 4.16 -12.68 -7.18
C ALA A 106 4.24 -13.59 -5.94
N ASP A 107 4.36 -12.98 -4.77
CA ASP A 107 4.68 -13.62 -3.49
C ASP A 107 3.73 -14.79 -3.16
N TRP A 108 2.45 -14.63 -3.49
CA TRP A 108 1.40 -15.61 -3.22
C TRP A 108 1.49 -16.90 -4.07
N ARG A 109 2.30 -16.92 -5.13
CA ARG A 109 2.43 -18.09 -6.03
C ARG A 109 3.04 -19.31 -5.35
N GLY A 110 3.82 -19.13 -4.29
CA GLY A 110 4.41 -20.23 -3.52
C GLY A 110 3.48 -20.81 -2.45
N GLY A 111 2.23 -20.32 -2.32
CA GLY A 111 1.27 -20.82 -1.34
C GLY A 111 1.75 -20.64 0.10
N PHE A 112 1.46 -21.62 0.95
CA PHE A 112 1.69 -21.54 2.39
C PHE A 112 3.15 -21.27 2.77
N ASP A 113 4.10 -22.01 2.20
CA ASP A 113 5.52 -21.89 2.55
C ASP A 113 6.08 -20.50 2.20
N ALA A 114 5.69 -19.97 1.03
CA ALA A 114 6.01 -18.58 0.68
C ALA A 114 5.33 -17.58 1.61
N GLY A 115 4.11 -17.86 2.07
CA GLY A 115 3.42 -17.05 3.08
C GLY A 115 4.23 -16.95 4.37
N VAL A 116 4.74 -18.08 4.87
CA VAL A 116 5.60 -18.12 6.06
C VAL A 116 6.91 -17.35 5.83
N GLU A 117 7.57 -17.58 4.70
CA GLU A 117 8.83 -16.90 4.33
C GLU A 117 8.66 -15.38 4.29
N HIS A 118 7.67 -14.91 3.52
CA HIS A 118 7.41 -13.48 3.34
C HIS A 118 6.91 -12.81 4.61
N ALA A 119 6.05 -13.47 5.40
CA ALA A 119 5.61 -12.93 6.68
C ALA A 119 6.74 -12.84 7.71
N THR A 120 7.62 -13.85 7.75
CA THR A 120 8.79 -13.84 8.64
C THR A 120 9.70 -12.68 8.28
N ARG A 121 10.02 -12.51 6.99
CA ARG A 121 10.86 -11.40 6.53
C ARG A 121 10.20 -10.04 6.73
N GLY A 122 8.89 -9.95 6.49
CA GLY A 122 8.11 -8.74 6.70
C GLY A 122 8.09 -8.31 8.16
N LEU A 123 7.90 -9.26 9.08
CA LEU A 123 7.93 -9.01 10.52
C LEU A 123 9.32 -8.57 11.00
N GLU A 124 10.39 -9.17 10.47
CA GLU A 124 11.77 -8.74 10.77
C GLU A 124 11.99 -7.29 10.37
N LEU A 125 11.63 -6.93 9.12
CA LEU A 125 11.80 -5.57 8.60
C LEU A 125 10.88 -4.56 9.29
N HIS A 126 9.66 -4.96 9.64
CA HIS A 126 8.73 -4.17 10.41
C HIS A 126 9.32 -3.79 11.77
N ARG A 127 9.83 -4.77 12.53
CA ARG A 127 10.49 -4.53 13.82
C ARG A 127 11.77 -3.72 13.68
N ALA A 128 12.56 -3.98 12.64
CA ALA A 128 13.79 -3.22 12.37
C ALA A 128 13.53 -1.74 12.07
N ALA A 129 12.33 -1.40 11.60
CA ALA A 129 11.89 -0.02 11.40
C ALA A 129 11.21 0.61 12.63
N GLY A 130 11.21 -0.07 13.79
CA GLY A 130 10.53 0.39 15.01
C GLY A 130 9.03 0.06 15.06
N GLY A 131 8.56 -0.84 14.18
CA GLY A 131 7.16 -1.23 14.10
C GLY A 131 6.66 -1.98 15.35
N PRO A 132 5.48 -1.60 15.89
CA PRO A 132 4.89 -2.25 17.06
C PRO A 132 4.28 -3.63 16.75
N ASP A 133 4.49 -4.61 17.64
CA ASP A 133 4.10 -6.01 17.46
C ASP A 133 2.59 -6.26 17.32
N ASP A 134 1.75 -5.32 17.75
CA ASP A 134 0.30 -5.45 17.78
C ASP A 134 -0.41 -4.72 16.62
N ARG A 135 0.34 -4.34 15.58
CA ARG A 135 -0.18 -3.64 14.40
C ARG A 135 0.04 -4.45 13.12
N PRO A 136 -0.87 -4.33 12.13
CA PRO A 136 -0.88 -5.24 10.99
C PRO A 136 0.19 -4.93 9.95
N ILE A 137 0.54 -5.96 9.18
CA ILE A 137 1.26 -5.84 7.91
C ILE A 137 0.31 -6.25 6.79
N TYR A 138 0.08 -5.34 5.83
CA TYR A 138 -0.73 -5.62 4.64
C TYR A 138 0.07 -6.46 3.63
N ALA A 139 -0.20 -7.76 3.57
CA ALA A 139 0.35 -8.66 2.56
C ALA A 139 -0.29 -8.38 1.20
N SER A 140 0.54 -8.24 0.16
CA SER A 140 0.07 -7.79 -1.16
C SER A 140 -0.31 -8.92 -2.09
N ILE A 141 -1.55 -8.88 -2.57
CA ILE A 141 -2.05 -9.60 -3.74
C ILE A 141 -2.16 -8.56 -4.87
N ASP A 142 -1.03 -8.11 -5.43
CA ASP A 142 -0.94 -7.12 -6.53
C ASP A 142 -1.33 -7.72 -7.89
N ASP A 143 -2.50 -8.39 -7.93
CA ASP A 143 -3.00 -9.17 -9.06
C ASP A 143 -4.54 -9.12 -9.14
N ASN A 144 -5.08 -9.59 -10.27
CA ASN A 144 -6.51 -9.87 -10.42
C ASN A 144 -6.74 -11.39 -10.53
N PRO A 145 -6.70 -12.13 -9.41
CA PRO A 145 -6.72 -13.58 -9.42
C PRO A 145 -8.12 -14.14 -9.74
N THR A 146 -8.14 -15.34 -10.27
CA THR A 146 -9.36 -16.15 -10.36
C THR A 146 -9.74 -16.74 -8.99
N PRO A 147 -11.01 -17.13 -8.77
CA PRO A 147 -11.39 -17.83 -7.54
C PRO A 147 -10.62 -19.14 -7.32
N LEU A 148 -10.16 -19.79 -8.39
CA LEU A 148 -9.33 -21.00 -8.30
C LEU A 148 -7.94 -20.66 -7.75
N GLU A 149 -7.26 -19.65 -8.32
CA GLU A 149 -5.97 -19.17 -7.80
C GLU A 149 -6.10 -18.70 -6.35
N PHE A 150 -7.22 -18.06 -6.00
CA PHE A 150 -7.51 -17.74 -4.62
C PHE A 150 -7.51 -18.99 -3.74
N ALA A 151 -8.35 -19.97 -4.07
CA ALA A 151 -8.52 -21.17 -3.25
C ALA A 151 -7.24 -22.02 -3.15
N THR A 152 -6.46 -22.12 -4.23
CA THR A 152 -5.31 -23.03 -4.29
C THR A 152 -3.97 -22.40 -3.92
N LEU A 153 -3.83 -21.07 -4.02
CA LEU A 153 -2.55 -20.38 -3.82
C LEU A 153 -2.65 -19.25 -2.78
N ILE A 154 -3.57 -18.30 -2.97
CA ILE A 154 -3.65 -17.11 -2.10
C ILE A 154 -4.16 -17.45 -0.71
N ALA A 155 -5.20 -18.29 -0.58
CA ALA A 155 -5.71 -18.69 0.72
C ALA A 155 -4.64 -19.43 1.56
N PRO A 156 -3.91 -20.43 1.03
CA PRO A 156 -2.74 -20.99 1.71
C PRO A 156 -1.66 -19.95 2.04
N TYR A 157 -1.36 -19.03 1.13
CA TYR A 157 -0.38 -17.96 1.37
C TYR A 157 -0.77 -17.07 2.56
N LEU A 158 -2.02 -16.61 2.61
CA LEU A 158 -2.53 -15.81 3.73
C LEU A 158 -2.59 -16.62 5.04
N LEU A 159 -2.87 -17.92 5.00
CA LEU A 159 -2.72 -18.79 6.17
C LEU A 159 -1.27 -18.85 6.67
N GLY A 160 -0.30 -18.86 5.74
CA GLY A 160 1.13 -18.76 6.07
C GLY A 160 1.43 -17.47 6.83
N TRP A 161 0.92 -16.33 6.36
CA TRP A 161 1.01 -15.05 7.07
C TRP A 161 0.43 -15.11 8.48
N GLN A 162 -0.80 -15.59 8.63
CA GLN A 162 -1.45 -15.70 9.94
C GLN A 162 -0.70 -16.63 10.91
N SER A 163 0.00 -17.64 10.40
CA SER A 163 0.79 -18.53 11.25
C SER A 163 2.01 -17.85 11.88
N VAL A 164 2.47 -16.73 11.31
CA VAL A 164 3.63 -15.97 11.77
C VAL A 164 3.20 -14.75 12.60
N VAL A 165 2.28 -13.93 12.08
CA VAL A 165 1.91 -12.65 12.72
C VAL A 165 0.55 -12.69 13.44
N GLY A 166 -0.19 -13.78 13.34
CA GLY A 166 -1.58 -13.84 13.83
C GLY A 166 -2.58 -13.29 12.82
N ARG A 167 -3.86 -13.66 12.98
CA ARG A 167 -4.94 -13.19 12.08
C ARG A 167 -5.22 -11.71 12.27
N GLU A 168 -5.12 -11.24 13.50
CA GLU A 168 -5.29 -9.86 13.94
C GLU A 168 -4.30 -8.91 13.25
N ASN A 169 -3.05 -9.33 13.05
CA ASN A 169 -2.02 -8.51 12.40
C ASN A 169 -1.82 -8.84 10.92
N THR A 170 -2.64 -9.71 10.34
CA THR A 170 -2.61 -9.97 8.90
C THR A 170 -3.54 -8.98 8.19
N GLY A 171 -2.94 -8.03 7.49
CA GLY A 171 -3.64 -7.18 6.52
C GLY A 171 -3.58 -7.78 5.11
N VAL A 172 -4.53 -7.42 4.25
CA VAL A 172 -4.59 -7.91 2.85
C VAL A 172 -4.76 -6.72 1.91
N TYR A 173 -3.78 -6.49 1.04
CA TYR A 173 -3.94 -5.61 -0.12
C TYR A 173 -4.43 -6.42 -1.31
N ALA A 174 -5.65 -6.14 -1.80
CA ALA A 174 -6.24 -6.88 -2.91
C ALA A 174 -7.42 -6.14 -3.54
N ASN A 175 -7.95 -6.66 -4.66
CA ASN A 175 -9.22 -6.17 -5.21
C ASN A 175 -10.44 -6.64 -4.39
N SER A 176 -11.58 -6.01 -4.62
CA SER A 176 -12.81 -6.31 -3.87
C SER A 176 -13.29 -7.77 -3.95
N PRO A 177 -13.28 -8.47 -5.10
CA PRO A 177 -13.63 -9.90 -5.12
C PRO A 177 -12.69 -10.78 -4.28
N THR A 178 -11.40 -10.45 -4.24
CA THR A 178 -10.42 -11.17 -3.42
C THR A 178 -10.65 -10.89 -1.93
N ILE A 179 -10.98 -9.64 -1.57
CA ILE A 179 -11.36 -9.27 -0.21
C ILE A 179 -12.63 -10.03 0.22
N ASP A 180 -13.66 -10.12 -0.63
CA ASP A 180 -14.88 -10.90 -0.33
C ASP A 180 -14.54 -12.35 0.04
N LEU A 181 -13.67 -12.99 -0.76
CA LEU A 181 -13.23 -14.36 -0.52
C LEU A 181 -12.40 -14.49 0.78
N ALA A 182 -11.49 -13.54 1.03
CA ALA A 182 -10.69 -13.50 2.25
C ALA A 182 -11.56 -13.36 3.50
N VAL A 183 -12.57 -12.48 3.46
CA VAL A 183 -13.54 -12.28 4.55
C VAL A 183 -14.30 -13.57 4.84
N VAL A 184 -14.84 -14.22 3.81
CA VAL A 184 -15.59 -15.49 3.97
C VAL A 184 -14.69 -16.59 4.55
N ALA A 185 -13.42 -16.62 4.14
CA ALA A 185 -12.43 -17.58 4.62
C ALA A 185 -11.80 -17.20 5.98
N GLN A 186 -12.18 -16.05 6.57
CA GLN A 186 -11.57 -15.50 7.80
C GLN A 186 -10.04 -15.30 7.67
N LEU A 187 -9.60 -14.80 6.51
CA LEU A 187 -8.22 -14.52 6.20
C LEU A 187 -7.93 -13.02 6.32
N GLY A 188 -7.15 -12.67 7.33
CA GLY A 188 -6.84 -11.30 7.69
C GLY A 188 -7.88 -10.63 8.59
N SER A 189 -7.52 -9.43 9.05
CA SER A 189 -8.39 -8.54 9.84
C SER A 189 -8.41 -7.10 9.32
N PHE A 190 -7.51 -6.77 8.39
CA PHE A 190 -7.40 -5.46 7.79
C PHE A 190 -7.37 -5.58 6.26
N TYR A 191 -8.05 -4.68 5.55
CA TYR A 191 -8.20 -4.78 4.09
C TYR A 191 -7.89 -3.45 3.39
N TRP A 192 -6.95 -3.49 2.46
CA TRP A 192 -6.56 -2.37 1.61
C TRP A 192 -6.97 -2.69 0.17
N GLN A 193 -8.01 -2.01 -0.31
CA GLN A 193 -8.56 -2.28 -1.64
C GLN A 193 -7.73 -1.64 -2.75
N HIS A 194 -7.49 -2.36 -3.84
CA HIS A 194 -7.12 -1.77 -5.14
C HIS A 194 -8.20 -1.96 -6.21
N ASP A 195 -8.07 -1.23 -7.32
CA ASP A 195 -9.10 -1.16 -8.36
C ASP A 195 -8.96 -2.20 -9.47
N TRP A 196 -7.80 -2.87 -9.61
CA TRP A 196 -7.64 -3.90 -10.63
C TRP A 196 -8.53 -5.13 -10.38
N GLY A 197 -9.64 -5.24 -11.12
CA GLY A 197 -10.64 -6.31 -10.96
C GLY A 197 -11.83 -5.93 -10.07
N THR A 198 -11.78 -4.75 -9.43
CA THR A 198 -12.89 -4.18 -8.66
C THR A 198 -13.93 -3.57 -9.61
N PRO A 199 -15.24 -3.78 -9.41
CA PRO A 199 -16.28 -3.09 -10.17
C PRO A 199 -16.12 -1.57 -10.09
N LYS A 200 -16.31 -0.87 -11.22
CA LYS A 200 -16.06 0.58 -11.30
C LYS A 200 -16.84 1.34 -10.21
N GLY A 201 -16.11 2.08 -9.37
CA GLY A 201 -16.67 2.90 -8.31
C GLY A 201 -17.17 2.11 -7.09
N TYR A 202 -16.88 0.82 -7.00
CA TYR A 202 -17.18 -0.01 -5.84
C TYR A 202 -16.10 0.12 -4.77
N VAL A 203 -16.51 0.25 -3.51
CA VAL A 203 -15.63 0.25 -2.34
C VAL A 203 -16.16 -0.78 -1.37
N HIS A 204 -15.36 -1.80 -1.11
CA HIS A 204 -15.74 -2.91 -0.26
C HIS A 204 -16.07 -2.38 1.16
N PRO A 205 -17.20 -2.77 1.76
CA PRO A 205 -17.66 -2.20 3.04
C PRO A 205 -16.72 -2.50 4.21
N LEU A 206 -15.91 -3.57 4.12
CA LEU A 206 -14.89 -3.92 5.12
C LEU A 206 -13.49 -3.40 4.77
N ALA A 207 -13.30 -2.65 3.68
CA ALA A 207 -12.01 -2.03 3.40
C ALA A 207 -11.69 -0.95 4.46
N ASN A 208 -10.49 -1.00 5.02
CA ASN A 208 -9.91 0.03 5.87
C ASN A 208 -9.26 1.13 5.03
N LEU A 209 -8.63 0.73 3.93
CA LEU A 209 -7.92 1.59 3.00
C LEU A 209 -8.38 1.32 1.57
N HIS A 210 -8.31 2.31 0.67
CA HIS A 210 -8.61 2.14 -0.75
C HIS A 210 -7.66 2.95 -1.62
N GLN A 211 -6.83 2.28 -2.42
CA GLN A 211 -5.97 2.92 -3.41
C GLN A 211 -6.81 3.48 -4.55
N ILE A 212 -6.71 4.79 -4.79
CA ILE A 212 -7.44 5.46 -5.85
C ILE A 212 -6.57 5.62 -7.10
N PRO A 213 -7.16 5.55 -8.30
CA PRO A 213 -6.40 5.66 -9.53
C PRO A 213 -5.86 7.07 -9.74
N GLY A 214 -4.64 7.13 -10.27
CA GLY A 214 -4.05 8.35 -10.80
C GLY A 214 -2.70 8.64 -10.17
N GLN A 215 -1.66 8.55 -10.98
CA GLN A 215 -0.30 8.87 -10.56
C GLN A 215 -0.20 10.31 -10.08
N ARG A 216 0.51 10.52 -8.99
CA ARG A 216 0.87 11.83 -8.44
C ARG A 216 2.35 11.83 -8.15
N THR A 217 2.87 13.01 -7.82
CA THR A 217 4.26 13.15 -7.39
C THR A 217 4.38 14.06 -6.20
N ILE A 218 5.26 13.71 -5.26
CA ILE A 218 5.71 14.56 -4.15
C ILE A 218 7.24 14.59 -4.22
N ASP A 219 7.85 15.76 -4.17
CA ASP A 219 9.31 15.92 -4.34
C ASP A 219 9.88 15.31 -5.65
N GLY A 220 9.05 15.22 -6.69
CA GLY A 220 9.39 14.58 -7.97
C GLY A 220 9.34 13.05 -7.95
N ILE A 221 8.93 12.44 -6.83
CA ILE A 221 8.83 10.99 -6.62
C ILE A 221 7.41 10.55 -6.93
N GLY A 222 7.26 9.50 -7.73
CA GLY A 222 5.95 8.90 -8.01
C GLY A 222 5.33 8.28 -6.76
N ILE A 223 4.09 8.66 -6.47
CA ILE A 223 3.32 8.16 -5.33
C ILE A 223 1.94 7.69 -5.79
N ASP A 224 1.38 6.75 -5.05
CA ASP A 224 -0.02 6.37 -5.12
C ASP A 224 -0.77 6.93 -3.89
N VAL A 225 -2.05 7.28 -4.09
CA VAL A 225 -2.90 7.89 -3.06
C VAL A 225 -3.95 6.89 -2.61
N ASN A 226 -4.17 6.82 -1.31
CA ASN A 226 -5.12 5.92 -0.69
C ASN A 226 -6.09 6.69 0.20
N HIS A 227 -7.38 6.41 0.09
CA HIS A 227 -8.38 6.88 1.05
C HIS A 227 -8.30 6.07 2.33
N VAL A 228 -8.41 6.75 3.47
CA VAL A 228 -8.64 6.14 4.79
C VAL A 228 -10.14 6.05 5.04
N LEU A 229 -10.63 4.85 5.35
CA LEU A 229 -12.07 4.55 5.41
C LEU A 229 -12.55 4.10 6.80
N THR A 230 -11.64 3.86 7.74
CA THR A 230 -11.92 3.47 9.14
C THR A 230 -10.98 4.21 10.08
N GLU A 231 -11.40 4.43 11.33
CA GLU A 231 -10.57 5.10 12.34
C GLU A 231 -9.33 4.26 12.70
N ASP A 232 -9.51 2.95 12.89
CA ASP A 232 -8.42 1.99 12.93
C ASP A 232 -8.25 1.38 11.54
N TYR A 233 -7.14 1.71 10.88
CA TYR A 233 -6.77 1.19 9.57
C TYR A 233 -5.39 0.52 9.60
N GLY A 234 -4.90 0.16 10.78
CA GLY A 234 -3.60 -0.48 10.94
C GLY A 234 -2.44 0.50 11.17
N GLN A 235 -2.72 1.77 11.45
CA GLN A 235 -1.67 2.75 11.77
C GLN A 235 -0.94 2.42 13.06
N TRP A 236 0.38 2.68 13.09
CA TRP A 236 1.22 2.33 14.24
C TRP A 236 0.86 3.08 15.52
N SER A 237 0.30 4.29 15.42
CA SER A 237 -0.05 5.14 16.56
C SER A 237 -1.13 4.58 17.49
N LEU A 238 -1.88 3.57 17.05
CA LEU A 238 -2.91 2.89 17.85
C LEU A 238 -2.38 1.65 18.59
N SER A 239 -1.07 1.46 18.68
CA SER A 239 -0.51 0.36 19.50
C SER A 239 -0.90 0.49 20.97
N ALA A 240 -1.19 -0.65 21.59
CA ALA A 240 -1.31 -0.78 23.04
C ALA A 240 0.11 -0.86 23.61
N GLY A 241 0.72 0.30 23.85
CA GLY A 241 2.10 0.41 24.37
C GLY A 241 2.39 -0.33 25.67
#